data_AF-A0A1W6DVQ9-F1
#
_entry.id   AF-A0A1W6DVQ9-F1
#
_cell.length_a   1.000
_cell.length_b   1.000
_cell.length_c   1.000
_cell.angle_alpha   90.00
_cell.angle_beta   90.00
_cell.angle_gamma   90.00
#
_symmetry.space_group_name_H-M   'P 1'
#
loop_
_entity.id
_entity.type
_entity.pdbx_description
1 polymer ?
#
loop_
_entity_poly.entity_id
_entity_poly.type
_entity_poly.pdbx_seq_one_letter_code
_entity_poly.pdbx_strand_id
1 'polypeptide(L)'
;MHEIESHAADAGWDVPPRLFALVGTAGALGADPTLADRLPPDVVAAAEADPHHLLSIEQEGFAVDGDLEDGLARVAWPATVDGAALVVERIVLPPAAEEGVPDDPDAALDYLTNHPDRQDVRLAVGVLRDGTTWCAVRSRAHDSATDVAGGPDLVPGLVEALRATLED
;
A
#
# COMPACT_ATOMS: atom_id res chain seq x y z
N MET A 1 1.07 -0.78 8.83
CA MET A 1 0.90 0.28 7.79
C MET A 1 1.83 1.47 7.97
N HIS A 2 1.92 2.08 9.16
CA HIS A 2 2.83 3.21 9.37
C HIS A 2 4.31 2.88 9.02
N GLU A 3 4.78 1.68 9.37
CA GLU A 3 6.14 1.23 9.01
C GLU A 3 6.35 1.11 7.49
N ILE A 4 5.40 0.51 6.76
CA ILE A 4 5.44 0.40 5.30
C ILE A 4 5.45 1.79 4.65
N GLU A 5 4.62 2.70 5.16
CA GLU A 5 4.54 4.07 4.69
C GLU A 5 5.85 4.83 4.92
N SER A 6 6.42 4.74 6.14
CA SER A 6 7.71 5.35 6.46
C SER A 6 8.84 4.78 5.62
N HIS A 7 8.88 3.45 5.46
CA HIS A 7 9.87 2.77 4.64
C HIS A 7 9.79 3.18 3.16
N ALA A 8 8.58 3.44 2.66
CA ALA A 8 8.39 3.98 1.32
C ALA A 8 8.82 5.45 1.22
N ALA A 9 8.59 6.25 2.26
CA ALA A 9 9.02 7.64 2.28
C ALA A 9 10.55 7.79 2.23
N ASP A 10 11.30 6.87 2.83
CA ASP A 10 12.77 6.87 2.77
C ASP A 10 13.32 6.73 1.33
N ALA A 11 12.54 6.14 0.42
CA ALA A 11 12.89 6.01 -0.99
C ALA A 11 12.71 7.32 -1.80
N GLY A 12 12.10 8.35 -1.20
CA GLY A 12 11.73 9.58 -1.90
C GLY A 12 10.48 9.42 -2.76
N TRP A 13 10.19 10.44 -3.57
CA TRP A 13 9.05 10.45 -4.50
C TRP A 13 9.45 10.03 -5.92
N ASP A 14 8.44 9.86 -6.78
CA ASP A 14 8.58 9.44 -8.17
C ASP A 14 9.16 8.02 -8.29
N VAL A 15 8.79 7.16 -7.32
CA VAL A 15 9.17 5.74 -7.28
C VAL A 15 8.05 4.86 -7.82
N PRO A 16 8.37 3.70 -8.44
CA PRO A 16 7.36 2.74 -8.86
C PRO A 16 6.49 2.25 -7.70
N PRO A 17 5.28 1.73 -7.97
CA PRO A 17 4.45 1.09 -6.97
C PRO A 17 5.19 -0.06 -6.27
N ARG A 18 4.97 -0.23 -4.96
CA ARG A 18 5.62 -1.25 -4.14
C ARG A 18 4.57 -2.15 -3.51
N LEU A 19 4.70 -3.46 -3.71
CA LEU A 19 3.76 -4.46 -3.22
C LEU A 19 4.41 -5.26 -2.10
N PHE A 20 3.65 -5.59 -1.06
CA PHE A 20 4.11 -6.32 0.11
C PHE A 20 3.16 -7.46 0.43
N ALA A 21 3.72 -8.63 0.73
CA ALA A 21 2.99 -9.69 1.44
C ALA A 21 2.95 -9.36 2.93
N LEU A 22 1.80 -9.58 3.56
CA LEU A 22 1.63 -9.47 5.00
C LEU A 22 1.46 -10.87 5.58
N VAL A 23 2.30 -11.24 6.53
CA VAL A 23 2.31 -12.57 7.15
C VAL A 23 2.31 -12.42 8.67
N GLY A 24 1.38 -13.09 9.36
CA GLY A 24 1.31 -13.17 10.80
C GLY A 24 2.60 -13.78 11.36
N THR A 25 3.37 -12.97 12.08
CA THR A 25 4.72 -13.36 12.49
C THR A 25 4.70 -14.51 13.49
N ALA A 26 3.75 -14.51 14.43
CA ALA A 26 3.56 -15.63 15.36
C ALA A 26 3.22 -16.95 14.65
N GLY A 27 2.35 -16.90 13.62
CA GLY A 27 2.01 -18.06 12.80
C GLY A 27 3.20 -18.58 12.00
N ALA A 28 3.97 -17.68 11.39
CA ALA A 28 5.18 -18.03 10.65
C ALA A 28 6.25 -18.69 11.55
N LEU A 29 6.50 -18.12 12.73
CA LEU A 29 7.42 -18.69 13.72
C LEU A 29 6.94 -20.05 14.25
N GLY A 30 5.63 -20.23 14.41
CA GLY A 30 5.04 -21.50 14.81
C GLY A 30 5.19 -22.60 13.74
N ALA A 31 5.08 -22.22 12.46
CA ALA A 31 5.26 -23.13 11.33
C ALA A 31 6.74 -23.48 11.07
N ASP A 32 7.64 -22.50 11.22
CA ASP A 32 9.08 -22.66 11.11
C ASP A 32 9.81 -21.96 12.27
N PRO A 33 10.11 -22.67 13.37
CA PRO A 33 10.84 -22.08 14.50
C PRO A 33 12.25 -21.59 14.16
N THR A 34 12.87 -22.09 13.08
CA THR A 34 14.21 -21.64 12.66
C THR A 34 14.19 -20.25 12.04
N LEU A 35 13.00 -19.73 11.70
CA LEU A 35 12.81 -18.36 11.23
C LEU A 35 13.24 -17.33 12.28
N ALA A 36 13.16 -17.66 13.58
CA ALA A 36 13.60 -16.77 14.65
C ALA A 36 15.08 -16.37 14.52
N ASP A 37 15.94 -17.27 14.05
CA ASP A 37 17.37 -17.01 13.85
C ASP A 37 17.65 -16.11 12.64
N ARG A 38 16.65 -15.89 11.78
CA ARG A 38 16.74 -15.13 10.54
C ARG A 38 16.06 -13.77 10.62
N LEU A 39 15.26 -13.53 11.66
CA LEU A 39 14.57 -12.26 11.89
C LEU A 39 15.37 -11.39 12.87
N PRO A 40 15.25 -10.06 12.75
CA PRO A 40 15.77 -9.16 13.78
C PRO A 40 15.19 -9.50 15.18
N PRO A 41 15.98 -9.43 16.26
CA PRO A 41 15.51 -9.80 17.61
C PRO A 41 14.30 -8.98 18.09
N ASP A 42 14.19 -7.73 17.67
CA ASP A 42 13.07 -6.83 17.95
C ASP A 42 11.79 -7.28 17.25
N VAL A 43 11.88 -7.81 16.02
CA VAL A 43 10.72 -8.39 15.31
C VAL A 43 10.21 -9.65 16.03
N VAL A 44 11.12 -10.51 16.50
CA VAL A 44 10.74 -11.70 17.28
C VAL A 44 10.07 -11.29 18.59
N ALA A 45 10.66 -10.32 19.32
CA ALA A 45 10.08 -9.80 20.55
C ALA A 45 8.71 -9.12 20.33
N ALA A 46 8.53 -8.41 19.21
CA ALA A 46 7.26 -7.80 18.85
C ALA A 46 6.17 -8.87 18.60
N ALA A 47 6.51 -9.96 17.92
CA ALA A 47 5.59 -11.08 17.71
C ALA A 47 5.22 -11.85 18.99
N GLU A 48 6.14 -11.92 19.96
CA GLU A 48 5.85 -12.47 21.29
C GLU A 48 4.92 -11.55 22.11
N ALA A 49 5.06 -10.23 21.94
CA ALA A 49 4.26 -9.23 22.64
C ALA A 49 2.87 -9.02 22.02
N ASP A 50 2.74 -9.19 20.70
CA ASP A 50 1.51 -9.03 19.94
C ASP A 50 1.27 -10.21 18.97
N PRO A 51 0.28 -11.08 19.24
CA PRO A 51 -0.03 -12.20 18.35
C PRO A 51 -0.55 -11.76 16.97
N HIS A 52 -0.96 -10.50 16.81
CA HIS A 52 -1.39 -9.91 15.55
C HIS A 52 -0.26 -9.18 14.81
N HIS A 53 0.97 -9.25 15.31
CA HIS A 53 2.12 -8.67 14.61
C HIS A 53 2.26 -9.27 13.20
N LEU A 54 2.42 -8.38 12.21
CA LEU A 54 2.57 -8.74 10.81
C LEU A 54 4.00 -8.44 10.35
N LEU A 55 4.61 -9.41 9.66
CA LEU A 55 5.80 -9.19 8.87
C LEU A 55 5.37 -8.69 7.49
N SER A 56 5.90 -7.54 7.07
CA SER A 56 5.76 -7.05 5.69
C SER A 56 6.96 -7.48 4.86
N ILE A 57 6.73 -8.26 3.81
CA ILE A 57 7.77 -8.72 2.89
C ILE A 57 7.53 -8.05 1.54
N GLU A 58 8.45 -7.19 1.11
CA GLU A 58 8.37 -6.55 -0.20
C GLU A 58 8.51 -7.57 -1.34
N GLN A 59 7.70 -7.41 -2.38
CA GLN A 59 7.75 -8.24 -3.58
C GLN A 59 8.62 -7.55 -4.63
N GLU A 60 9.85 -8.06 -4.78
CA GLU A 60 10.75 -7.61 -5.83
C GLU A 60 10.14 -7.82 -7.22
N GLY A 61 10.34 -6.86 -8.11
CA GLY A 61 9.91 -6.96 -9.50
C GLY A 61 8.41 -6.71 -9.72
N PHE A 62 7.66 -6.27 -8.70
CA PHE A 62 6.33 -5.70 -8.95
C PHE A 62 6.48 -4.41 -9.74
N ALA A 63 6.18 -4.49 -11.02
CA ALA A 63 6.17 -3.37 -11.94
C ALA A 63 4.83 -3.30 -12.64
N VAL A 64 4.37 -2.08 -12.85
CA VAL A 64 3.10 -1.80 -13.52
C VAL A 64 3.44 -1.34 -14.94
N ASP A 65 3.36 -2.26 -15.89
CA ASP A 65 3.40 -1.94 -17.32
C ASP A 65 2.00 -1.49 -17.77
N GLY A 66 1.69 -0.21 -17.63
CA GLY A 66 0.38 0.36 -17.95
C GLY A 66 -0.40 0.75 -16.70
N ASP A 67 -1.60 0.20 -16.53
CA ASP A 67 -2.49 0.53 -15.42
C ASP A 67 -2.25 -0.36 -14.20
N LEU A 68 -2.44 0.20 -13.00
CA LEU A 68 -2.18 -0.48 -11.73
C LEU A 68 -3.07 -1.72 -11.57
N GLU A 69 -4.30 -1.61 -12.04
CA GLU A 69 -5.34 -2.62 -12.06
C GLU A 69 -4.87 -3.87 -12.82
N ASP A 70 -4.25 -3.69 -13.99
CA ASP A 70 -3.66 -4.79 -14.76
C ASP A 70 -2.47 -5.43 -14.02
N GLY A 71 -1.68 -4.61 -13.33
CA GLY A 71 -0.57 -5.07 -12.49
C GLY A 71 -1.05 -5.95 -11.34
N LEU A 72 -2.06 -5.50 -10.60
CA LEU A 72 -2.66 -6.21 -9.48
C LEU A 72 -3.39 -7.49 -9.94
N ALA A 73 -4.05 -7.48 -11.10
CA ALA A 73 -4.74 -8.65 -11.63
C ALA A 73 -3.81 -9.85 -11.95
N ARG A 74 -2.49 -9.62 -12.03
CA ARG A 74 -1.48 -10.68 -12.23
C ARG A 74 -0.88 -11.19 -10.92
N VAL A 75 -1.25 -10.60 -9.79
CA VAL A 75 -0.77 -10.98 -8.46
C VAL A 75 -1.63 -12.14 -7.96
N ALA A 76 -0.98 -13.17 -7.43
CA ALA A 76 -1.61 -14.25 -6.70
C ALA A 76 -0.80 -14.58 -5.46
N TRP A 77 -1.49 -14.85 -4.36
CA TRP A 77 -0.87 -15.10 -3.07
C TRP A 77 -1.09 -16.54 -2.61
N PRO A 78 -0.08 -17.23 -2.07
CA PRO A 78 -0.30 -18.51 -1.42
C PRO A 78 -1.17 -18.33 -0.16
N ALA A 79 -1.80 -19.41 0.29
CA ALA A 79 -2.64 -19.41 1.49
C ALA A 79 -1.90 -19.04 2.79
N THR A 80 -0.56 -19.05 2.78
CA THR A 80 0.29 -18.63 3.90
C THR A 80 0.43 -17.11 4.03
N VAL A 81 -0.05 -16.34 3.05
CA VAL A 81 -0.06 -14.88 3.10
C VAL A 81 -1.40 -14.42 3.64
N ASP A 82 -1.40 -13.76 4.79
CA ASP A 82 -2.60 -13.31 5.50
C ASP A 82 -3.20 -12.03 4.91
N GLY A 83 -2.40 -11.27 4.17
CA GLY A 83 -2.84 -10.05 3.51
C GLY A 83 -1.80 -9.46 2.56
N ALA A 84 -2.14 -8.32 1.98
CA ALA A 84 -1.26 -7.59 1.10
C ALA A 84 -1.25 -6.11 1.48
N ALA A 85 -0.13 -5.44 1.20
CA ALA A 85 -0.06 -3.98 1.24
C ALA A 85 0.53 -3.44 -0.05
N LEU A 86 0.09 -2.25 -0.44
CA LEU A 86 0.52 -1.55 -1.64
C LEU A 86 0.87 -0.11 -1.29
N VAL A 87 1.99 0.36 -1.82
CA VAL A 87 2.33 1.79 -1.82
C VAL A 87 2.35 2.30 -3.25
N VAL A 88 1.63 3.39 -3.51
CA VAL A 88 1.54 4.03 -4.83
C VAL A 88 1.43 5.54 -4.70
N GLU A 89 1.91 6.27 -5.70
CA GLU A 89 1.75 7.72 -5.81
C GLU A 89 0.62 8.03 -6.81
N ARG A 90 -0.25 8.97 -6.45
CA ARG A 90 -1.40 9.38 -7.28
C ARG A 90 -1.54 10.89 -7.28
N ILE A 91 -2.05 11.43 -8.38
CA ILE A 91 -2.54 12.80 -8.47
C ILE A 91 -4.01 12.79 -8.05
N VAL A 92 -4.39 13.64 -7.11
CA VAL A 92 -5.77 13.87 -6.70
C VAL A 92 -6.16 15.32 -6.90
N LEU A 93 -7.44 15.55 -7.20
CA LEU A 93 -8.03 16.88 -7.27
C LEU A 93 -8.96 17.11 -6.07
N PRO A 94 -9.12 18.37 -5.64
CA PRO A 94 -10.22 18.70 -4.74
C PRO A 94 -11.56 18.48 -5.48
N PRO A 95 -12.65 18.12 -4.77
CA PRO A 95 -13.94 17.84 -5.39
C PRO A 95 -14.46 18.95 -6.32
N ALA A 96 -14.20 20.22 -6.01
CA ALA A 96 -14.61 21.35 -6.83
C ALA A 96 -13.92 21.41 -8.22
N ALA A 97 -12.77 20.77 -8.37
CA ALA A 97 -12.03 20.70 -9.64
C ALA A 97 -12.37 19.42 -10.44
N GLU A 98 -13.00 18.41 -9.82
CA GLU A 98 -13.38 17.17 -10.50
C GLU A 98 -14.47 17.40 -11.57
N GLU A 99 -15.35 18.38 -11.37
CA GLU A 99 -16.40 18.75 -12.34
C GLU A 99 -15.84 19.23 -13.70
N GLY A 100 -14.59 19.70 -13.73
CA GLY A 100 -13.94 20.21 -14.92
C GLY A 100 -13.16 19.17 -15.72
N VAL A 101 -13.07 17.92 -15.25
CA VAL A 101 -12.28 16.87 -15.89
C VAL A 101 -12.93 16.46 -17.22
N PRO A 102 -12.21 16.55 -18.37
CA PRO A 102 -12.72 16.09 -19.65
C PRO A 102 -13.03 14.59 -19.69
N ASP A 103 -13.98 14.18 -20.55
CA ASP A 103 -14.30 12.75 -20.77
C ASP A 103 -13.23 12.01 -21.58
N ASP A 104 -12.49 12.74 -22.43
CA ASP A 104 -11.42 12.17 -23.25
C ASP A 104 -10.21 11.82 -22.36
N PRO A 105 -9.70 10.56 -22.36
CA PRO A 105 -8.66 10.14 -21.43
C PRO A 105 -7.35 10.93 -21.52
N ASP A 106 -6.91 11.28 -22.73
CA ASP A 106 -5.68 12.02 -22.94
C ASP A 106 -5.85 13.47 -22.43
N ALA A 107 -6.98 14.11 -22.75
CA ALA A 107 -7.30 15.44 -22.23
C ALA A 107 -7.51 15.45 -20.70
N ALA A 108 -8.06 14.38 -20.12
CA ALA A 108 -8.22 14.22 -18.68
C ALA A 108 -6.87 14.13 -17.97
N LEU A 109 -5.94 13.34 -18.51
CA LEU A 109 -4.58 13.23 -17.98
C LEU A 109 -3.84 14.57 -18.05
N ASP A 110 -3.94 15.28 -19.18
CA ASP A 110 -3.36 16.61 -19.35
C ASP A 110 -3.96 17.62 -18.36
N TYR A 111 -5.29 17.58 -18.15
CA TYR A 111 -5.98 18.43 -17.17
C TYR A 111 -5.48 18.16 -15.76
N LEU A 112 -5.47 16.90 -15.31
CA LEU A 112 -5.00 16.50 -13.98
C LEU A 112 -3.55 16.92 -13.73
N THR A 113 -2.67 16.68 -14.70
CA THR A 113 -1.23 16.94 -14.58
C THR A 113 -0.92 18.43 -14.49
N ASN A 114 -1.71 19.27 -15.14
CA ASN A 114 -1.48 20.72 -15.19
C ASN A 114 -2.40 21.53 -14.27
N HIS A 115 -3.32 20.89 -13.56
CA HIS A 115 -4.27 21.61 -12.69
C HIS A 115 -3.53 22.29 -11.53
N PRO A 116 -3.78 23.59 -11.24
CA PRO A 116 -3.07 24.32 -10.19
C PRO A 116 -3.35 23.76 -8.79
N ASP A 117 -4.55 23.23 -8.57
CA ASP A 117 -4.95 22.68 -7.27
C ASP A 117 -4.68 21.17 -7.13
N ARG A 118 -3.93 20.57 -8.08
CA ARG A 118 -3.60 19.14 -8.00
C ARG A 118 -2.74 18.86 -6.78
N GLN A 119 -2.96 17.70 -6.16
CA GLN A 119 -2.14 17.23 -5.06
C GLN A 119 -1.50 15.90 -5.44
N ASP A 120 -0.18 15.83 -5.34
CA ASP A 120 0.53 14.55 -5.36
C ASP A 120 0.43 13.92 -3.97
N VAL A 121 -0.10 12.71 -3.89
CA VAL A 121 -0.23 11.95 -2.66
C VAL A 121 0.42 10.58 -2.79
N ARG A 122 1.05 10.11 -1.72
CA ARG A 122 1.47 8.73 -1.54
C ARG A 122 0.43 8.03 -0.69
N LEU A 123 -0.06 6.92 -1.20
CA LEU A 123 -1.05 6.06 -0.57
C LEU A 123 -0.35 4.77 -0.16
N ALA A 124 -0.44 4.40 1.11
CA ALA A 124 -0.09 3.07 1.58
C ALA A 124 -1.39 2.38 2.03
N VAL A 125 -1.77 1.30 1.37
CA VAL A 125 -3.01 0.55 1.62
C VAL A 125 -2.67 -0.85 2.06
N GLY A 126 -3.27 -1.34 3.13
CA GLY A 126 -3.15 -2.71 3.60
C GLY A 126 -4.51 -3.37 3.72
N VAL A 127 -4.61 -4.62 3.28
CA VAL A 127 -5.81 -5.45 3.38
C VAL A 127 -5.43 -6.83 3.91
N LEU A 128 -6.22 -7.37 4.81
CA LEU A 128 -6.11 -8.75 5.30
C LEU A 128 -7.26 -9.60 4.76
N ARG A 129 -7.06 -10.91 4.70
CA ARG A 129 -8.07 -11.89 4.27
C ARG A 129 -9.31 -11.92 5.18
N ASP A 130 -9.18 -11.50 6.44
CA ASP A 130 -10.30 -11.37 7.38
C ASP A 130 -11.18 -10.13 7.13
N GLY A 131 -10.82 -9.30 6.14
CA GLY A 131 -11.53 -8.09 5.76
C GLY A 131 -11.00 -6.81 6.44
N THR A 132 -10.04 -6.92 7.35
CA THR A 132 -9.40 -5.76 7.99
C THR A 132 -8.66 -4.93 6.95
N THR A 133 -8.82 -3.61 7.02
CA THR A 133 -8.17 -2.66 6.10
C THR A 133 -7.59 -1.48 6.85
N TRP A 134 -6.50 -0.93 6.32
CA TRP A 134 -5.93 0.32 6.81
C TRP A 134 -5.21 1.07 5.69
N CYS A 135 -5.48 2.36 5.59
CA CYS A 135 -4.85 3.27 4.65
C CYS A 135 -4.03 4.31 5.41
N ALA A 136 -2.91 4.73 4.81
CA ALA A 136 -2.16 5.90 5.20
C ALA A 136 -1.95 6.79 3.95
N VAL A 137 -2.12 8.09 4.11
CA VAL A 137 -2.05 9.08 3.04
C VAL A 137 -1.08 10.17 3.46
N ARG A 138 -0.05 10.39 2.64
CA ARG A 138 0.89 11.51 2.80
C ARG A 138 0.82 12.39 1.56
N SER A 139 0.72 13.70 1.74
CA SER A 139 0.78 14.65 0.62
C SER A 139 2.21 15.12 0.38
N ARG A 140 2.62 15.30 -0.88
CA ARG A 140 3.94 15.86 -1.21
C ARG A 140 4.11 17.29 -0.68
N ALA A 141 3.03 18.05 -0.59
CA ALA A 141 3.04 19.40 -0.02
C ALA A 141 3.27 19.43 1.50
N HIS A 142 2.99 18.33 2.21
CA HIS A 142 3.18 18.15 3.64
C HIS A 142 3.95 16.85 3.91
N ASP A 143 5.17 16.75 3.39
CA ASP A 143 5.99 15.55 3.46
C ASP A 143 6.75 15.46 4.79
N SER A 144 6.00 15.14 5.86
CA SER A 144 6.53 14.88 7.20
C SER A 144 5.94 13.59 7.74
N ALA A 145 6.72 12.85 8.53
CA ALA A 145 6.26 11.65 9.22
C ALA A 145 5.11 11.92 10.21
N THR A 146 4.94 13.18 10.64
CA THR A 146 3.82 13.60 11.50
C THR A 146 2.57 14.03 10.74
N ASP A 147 2.68 14.24 9.42
CA ASP A 147 1.62 14.77 8.57
C ASP A 147 1.05 13.66 7.67
N VAL A 148 0.74 12.52 8.30
CA VAL A 148 0.19 11.33 7.64
C VAL A 148 -1.23 11.09 8.14
N ALA A 149 -2.21 11.17 7.24
CA ALA A 149 -3.59 10.83 7.55
C ALA A 149 -3.77 9.30 7.50
N GLY A 150 -4.51 8.73 8.45
CA GLY A 150 -4.74 7.29 8.52
C GLY A 150 -6.21 6.94 8.76
N GLY A 151 -6.66 5.84 8.17
CA GLY A 151 -8.03 5.34 8.35
C GLY A 151 -8.33 4.10 7.51
N PRO A 152 -9.39 3.34 7.84
CA PRO A 152 -9.66 2.04 7.20
C PRO A 152 -10.13 2.14 5.74
N ASP A 153 -10.74 3.26 5.34
CA ASP A 153 -11.46 3.40 4.06
C ASP A 153 -11.21 4.75 3.38
N LEU A 154 -9.95 5.20 3.37
CA LEU A 154 -9.59 6.49 2.76
C LEU A 154 -9.55 6.41 1.22
N VAL A 155 -9.35 5.21 0.66
CA VAL A 155 -9.20 4.98 -0.78
C VAL A 155 -9.92 3.68 -1.18
N PRO A 156 -11.26 3.66 -1.15
CA PRO A 156 -12.06 2.43 -1.30
C PRO A 156 -11.73 1.64 -2.57
N GLY A 157 -11.58 2.31 -3.71
CA GLY A 157 -11.25 1.63 -4.98
C GLY A 157 -9.91 0.88 -4.93
N LEU A 158 -8.91 1.43 -4.25
CA LEU A 158 -7.60 0.79 -4.11
C LEU A 158 -7.63 -0.36 -3.09
N VAL A 159 -8.45 -0.22 -2.05
CA VAL A 159 -8.72 -1.29 -1.08
C VAL A 159 -9.37 -2.48 -1.78
N GLU A 160 -10.39 -2.25 -2.62
CA GLU A 160 -11.07 -3.31 -3.37
C GLU A 160 -10.13 -3.98 -4.38
N ALA A 161 -9.38 -3.19 -5.16
CA ALA A 161 -8.42 -3.74 -6.13
C ALA A 161 -7.33 -4.59 -5.46
N LEU A 162 -6.80 -4.15 -4.32
CA LEU A 162 -5.80 -4.94 -3.58
C LEU A 162 -6.41 -6.20 -2.95
N ARG A 163 -7.63 -6.11 -2.41
CA ARG A 163 -8.33 -7.26 -1.84
C ARG A 163 -8.56 -8.34 -2.88
N ALA A 164 -8.91 -7.97 -4.11
CA ALA A 164 -9.11 -8.92 -5.20
C ALA A 164 -7.88 -9.81 -5.48
N THR A 165 -6.66 -9.33 -5.17
CA THR A 165 -5.43 -10.14 -5.33
C THR A 165 -5.34 -11.32 -4.36
N LEU A 166 -6.11 -11.27 -3.26
CA LEU A 166 -6.18 -12.32 -2.25
C LEU A 166 -7.33 -13.30 -2.51
N GLU A 167 -8.20 -13.05 -3.49
CA GLU A 167 -9.27 -13.97 -3.85
C GLU A 167 -8.68 -15.13 -4.69
N ASP A 168 -9.14 -16.37 -4.42
CA ASP A 168 -8.66 -17.59 -5.08
C ASP A 168 -9.27 -17.80 -6.47
#